data_AF-A0A0S8IMW2-F1
#
_entry.id   AF-A0A0S8IMW2-F1
#
_cell.length_a   1.000
_cell.length_b   1.000
_cell.length_c   1.000
_cell.angle_alpha   90.00
_cell.angle_beta   90.00
_cell.angle_gamma   90.00
#
_symmetry.space_group_name_H-M   'P 1'
#
loop_
_entity.id
_entity.type
_entity.pdbx_description
1 polymer ?
#
loop_
_entity_poly.entity_id
_entity_poly.type
_entity_poly.pdbx_seq_one_letter_code
_entity_poly.pdbx_strand_id
1 'polypeptide(L)'
;SDIHCGMRAFTQKAYYKMRLMTLGMEFATEMVVSALTNHLRIYEVPINYHAREGRSKLNAFFDAWRHVRFMLLYCPVWLYFIPGSLGFILGMAILFILLRGPVLFLGRYWDFHLMFFASVTSILSYQIINLGICAHTYAIRQGFIRYDPFTLFFKRRFSLERGIVLGAAIFIVGFIITLFIFLEWFSKHFGSLYRIRESILAMTLLIIGLQTIFSSFFISLLFLRKKRKYL
;
A
#
# COMPACT_ATOMS: atom_id res chain seq x y z
N SER A 1 -3.39 -5.99 32.06
CA SER A 1 -3.70 -4.86 31.19
C SER A 1 -4.86 -5.24 30.27
N ASP A 2 -6.00 -4.55 30.37
CA ASP A 2 -7.13 -4.69 29.46
C ASP A 2 -7.20 -3.44 28.55
N ILE A 3 -6.79 -3.61 27.29
CA ILE A 3 -6.72 -2.55 26.28
C ILE A 3 -8.12 -2.14 25.78
N HIS A 4 -9.16 -2.93 26.06
CA HIS A 4 -10.54 -2.66 25.65
C HIS A 4 -11.43 -2.25 26.82
N CYS A 5 -10.87 -2.06 28.01
CA CYS A 5 -11.61 -1.55 29.15
C CYS A 5 -12.25 -0.19 28.82
N GLY A 6 -13.56 -0.07 29.03
CA GLY A 6 -14.30 1.18 28.81
C GLY A 6 -14.11 2.22 29.92
N MET A 7 -13.66 1.80 31.11
CA MET A 7 -13.45 2.70 32.25
C MET A 7 -12.07 3.33 32.16
N ARG A 8 -12.03 4.64 31.87
CA ARG A 8 -10.79 5.40 31.71
C ARG A 8 -10.98 6.83 32.21
N ALA A 9 -9.89 7.42 32.71
CA ALA A 9 -9.84 8.82 33.09
C ALA A 9 -8.64 9.49 32.42
N PHE A 10 -8.83 10.73 31.98
CA PHE A 10 -7.79 11.56 31.40
C PHE A 10 -8.03 13.01 31.75
N THR A 11 -6.96 13.81 31.80
CA THR A 11 -7.10 15.25 32.03
C THR A 11 -7.66 15.95 30.79
N GLN A 12 -8.31 17.10 30.99
CA GLN A 12 -8.78 17.93 29.87
C GLN A 12 -7.64 18.29 28.90
N LYS A 13 -6.43 18.57 29.42
CA LYS A 13 -5.24 18.82 28.60
C LYS A 13 -4.86 17.62 27.73
N ALA A 14 -4.90 16.41 28.30
CA ALA A 14 -4.63 15.18 27.55
C ALA A 14 -5.68 14.97 26.44
N TYR A 15 -6.96 15.20 26.72
CA TYR A 15 -8.04 15.07 25.74
C TYR A 15 -7.82 15.96 24.50
N TYR A 16 -7.57 17.26 24.70
CA TYR A 16 -7.32 18.17 23.60
C TYR A 16 -6.03 17.86 22.83
N LYS A 17 -5.02 17.30 23.52
CA LYS A 17 -3.77 16.88 22.87
C LYS A 17 -3.97 15.65 21.99
N MET A 18 -4.84 14.73 22.40
CA MET A 18 -5.09 13.47 21.68
C MET A 18 -5.91 13.64 20.40
N ARG A 19 -6.77 14.67 20.30
CA ARG A 19 -7.62 14.95 19.11
C ARG A 19 -8.35 13.71 18.59
N LEU A 20 -9.02 13.00 19.49
CA LEU A 20 -9.77 11.78 19.18
C LEU A 20 -10.92 12.08 18.21
N MET A 21 -11.12 11.22 17.21
CA MET A 21 -12.11 11.40 16.15
C MET A 21 -13.10 10.24 16.03
N THR A 22 -12.77 9.05 16.56
CA THR A 22 -13.66 7.90 16.46
C THR A 22 -14.80 7.96 17.48
N LEU A 23 -15.98 7.52 17.04
CA LEU A 23 -17.21 7.54 17.84
C LEU A 23 -17.65 6.14 18.31
N GLY A 24 -16.94 5.09 17.86
CA GLY A 24 -17.30 3.69 18.12
C GLY A 24 -16.37 2.98 19.11
N MET A 25 -16.44 1.65 19.13
CA MET A 25 -15.56 0.79 19.96
C MET A 25 -14.06 1.03 19.70
N GLU A 26 -13.72 1.51 18.50
CA GLU A 26 -12.38 1.92 18.07
C GLU A 26 -11.79 3.07 18.93
N PHE A 27 -12.64 3.83 19.63
CA PHE A 27 -12.23 4.93 20.51
C PHE A 27 -11.27 4.49 21.60
N ALA A 28 -11.47 3.29 22.14
CA ALA A 28 -10.56 2.70 23.12
C ALA A 28 -9.14 2.56 22.54
N THR A 29 -9.03 2.03 21.33
CA THR A 29 -7.73 1.83 20.69
C THR A 29 -7.13 3.15 20.24
N GLU A 30 -7.92 4.05 19.64
CA GLU A 30 -7.48 5.39 19.24
C GLU A 30 -6.90 6.16 20.43
N MET A 31 -7.55 6.08 21.60
CA MET A 31 -7.09 6.75 22.81
C MET A 31 -5.73 6.24 23.27
N VAL A 32 -5.53 4.92 23.32
CA VAL A 32 -4.25 4.33 23.76
C VAL A 32 -3.15 4.68 22.76
N VAL A 33 -3.40 4.50 21.46
CA VAL A 33 -2.46 4.84 20.39
C VAL A 33 -2.11 6.33 20.41
N SER A 34 -3.12 7.20 20.55
CA SER A 34 -2.91 8.65 20.61
C SER A 34 -2.16 9.08 21.87
N ALA A 35 -2.43 8.45 23.02
CA ALA A 35 -1.69 8.72 24.25
C ALA A 35 -0.21 8.35 24.12
N LEU A 36 0.11 7.16 23.58
CA LEU A 36 1.48 6.73 23.29
C LEU A 36 2.17 7.67 22.30
N THR A 37 1.48 7.98 21.21
CA THR A 37 1.99 8.87 20.15
C THR A 37 2.25 10.29 20.67
N ASN A 38 1.46 10.76 21.64
CA ASN A 38 1.63 12.06 22.30
C ASN A 38 2.60 12.05 23.49
N HIS A 39 3.25 10.92 23.75
CA HIS A 39 4.12 10.68 24.91
C HIS A 39 3.44 11.07 26.23
N LEU A 40 2.15 10.73 26.37
CA LEU A 40 1.40 10.93 27.60
C LEU A 40 1.77 9.82 28.60
N ARG A 41 1.72 10.16 29.89
CA ARG A 41 1.87 9.16 30.96
C ARG A 41 0.60 8.32 31.04
N ILE A 42 0.76 7.00 30.97
CA ILE A 42 -0.31 6.00 31.08
C ILE A 42 -0.05 5.21 32.37
N TYR A 43 -1.09 5.06 33.19
CA TYR A 43 -1.04 4.26 34.41
C TYR A 43 -2.26 3.35 34.48
N GLU A 44 -2.05 2.09 34.85
CA GLU A 44 -3.11 1.11 35.02
C GLU A 44 -3.38 0.91 36.51
N VAL A 45 -4.63 1.07 36.92
CA VAL A 45 -5.07 0.77 38.29
C VAL A 45 -5.61 -0.66 38.29
N PRO A 46 -5.01 -1.60 39.05
CA PRO A 46 -5.53 -2.96 39.11
C PRO A 46 -6.90 -2.96 39.78
N ILE A 47 -7.83 -3.71 39.20
CA ILE A 47 -9.18 -3.92 39.75
C ILE A 47 -9.46 -5.42 39.84
N ASN A 48 -10.29 -5.82 40.80
CA ASN A 48 -10.80 -7.19 40.85
C ASN A 48 -11.94 -7.32 39.84
N TYR A 49 -11.71 -8.12 38.80
CA TYR A 49 -12.68 -8.34 37.74
C TYR A 49 -13.69 -9.41 38.17
N HIS A 50 -14.97 -9.04 38.27
CA HIS A 50 -16.04 -9.97 38.60
C HIS A 50 -16.70 -10.52 37.33
N ALA A 51 -17.24 -11.74 37.43
CA ALA A 51 -17.98 -12.34 36.33
C ALA A 51 -19.18 -11.46 35.97
N ARG A 52 -19.32 -11.17 34.68
CA ARG A 52 -20.41 -10.35 34.16
C ARG A 52 -21.71 -11.17 34.19
N GLU A 53 -22.76 -10.61 34.80
CA GLU A 53 -24.11 -11.16 34.67
C GLU A 53 -24.72 -10.74 33.33
N GLY A 54 -25.05 -11.73 32.47
CA GLY A 54 -25.74 -11.52 31.19
C GLY A 54 -25.04 -12.11 29.95
N ARG A 55 -25.74 -12.11 28.81
CA ARG A 55 -25.19 -12.56 27.51
C ARG A 55 -24.34 -11.48 26.86
N SER A 56 -23.25 -11.88 26.20
CA SER A 56 -22.40 -10.95 25.44
C SER A 56 -23.20 -10.25 24.36
N LYS A 57 -23.10 -8.92 24.31
CA LYS A 57 -23.68 -8.08 23.24
C LYS A 57 -22.71 -7.91 22.05
N LEU A 58 -21.54 -8.57 22.10
CA LEU A 58 -20.49 -8.45 21.10
C LEU A 58 -20.68 -9.47 19.98
N ASN A 59 -20.50 -9.01 18.76
CA ASN A 59 -20.44 -9.88 17.59
C ASN A 59 -18.97 -10.03 17.20
N ALA A 60 -18.35 -11.15 17.62
CA ALA A 60 -16.91 -11.37 17.52
C ALA A 60 -16.33 -11.05 16.13
N PHE A 61 -17.01 -11.46 15.05
CA PHE A 61 -16.55 -11.21 13.68
C PHE A 61 -16.66 -9.73 13.25
N PHE A 62 -17.81 -9.10 13.50
CA PHE A 62 -18.03 -7.70 13.09
C PHE A 62 -17.19 -6.73 13.91
N ASP A 63 -17.02 -7.00 15.20
CA ASP A 63 -16.20 -6.20 16.09
C ASP A 63 -14.70 -6.39 15.79
N ALA A 64 -14.25 -7.62 15.49
CA ALA A 64 -12.89 -7.85 15.01
C ALA A 64 -12.62 -7.18 13.67
N TRP A 65 -13.54 -7.25 12.71
CA TRP A 65 -13.39 -6.57 11.41
C TRP A 65 -13.32 -5.06 11.56
N ARG A 66 -14.16 -4.47 12.42
CA ARG A 66 -14.11 -3.04 12.73
C ARG A 66 -12.75 -2.65 13.32
N HIS A 67 -12.23 -3.46 14.23
CA HIS A 67 -10.94 -3.20 14.84
C HIS A 67 -9.75 -3.39 13.88
N VAL A 68 -9.79 -4.44 13.05
CA VAL A 68 -8.80 -4.67 11.98
C VAL A 68 -8.86 -3.51 11.00
N ARG A 69 -10.04 -3.12 10.51
CA ARG A 69 -10.21 -1.95 9.64
C ARG A 69 -9.62 -0.69 10.25
N PHE A 70 -9.85 -0.42 11.54
CA PHE A 70 -9.22 0.70 12.23
C PHE A 70 -7.69 0.61 12.22
N MET A 71 -7.14 -0.56 12.58
CA MET A 71 -5.69 -0.79 12.55
C MET A 71 -5.12 -0.68 11.14
N LEU A 72 -5.81 -1.15 10.12
CA LEU A 72 -5.41 -1.07 8.71
C LEU A 72 -5.42 0.39 8.21
N LEU A 73 -6.40 1.19 8.66
CA LEU A 73 -6.46 2.62 8.37
C LEU A 73 -5.37 3.42 9.11
N TYR A 74 -4.99 3.00 10.32
CA TYR A 74 -3.97 3.67 11.14
C TYR A 74 -2.53 3.15 10.91
N CYS A 75 -2.36 1.95 10.36
CA CYS A 75 -1.08 1.31 10.04
C CYS A 75 -1.00 0.85 8.56
N PRO A 76 -1.00 1.79 7.60
CA PRO A 76 -1.01 1.47 6.17
C PRO A 76 0.25 0.72 5.69
N VAL A 77 1.35 0.78 6.44
CA VAL A 77 2.61 0.07 6.11
C VAL A 77 2.40 -1.45 6.04
N TRP A 78 1.69 -2.02 7.02
CA TRP A 78 1.50 -3.48 7.10
C TRP A 78 0.51 -4.01 6.07
N LEU A 79 -0.51 -3.21 5.72
CA LEU A 79 -1.53 -3.61 4.76
C LEU A 79 -1.04 -3.52 3.31
N TYR A 80 -0.39 -2.42 2.96
CA TYR A 80 -0.12 -2.10 1.56
C TYR A 80 1.34 -2.37 1.18
N PHE A 81 2.29 -1.92 2.00
CA PHE A 81 3.69 -1.90 1.60
C PHE A 81 4.37 -3.26 1.70
N ILE A 82 4.15 -4.01 2.78
CA ILE A 82 4.79 -5.33 2.97
C ILE A 82 4.31 -6.34 1.92
N PRO A 83 3.00 -6.67 1.82
CA PRO A 83 2.53 -7.65 0.85
C PRO A 83 2.74 -7.17 -0.59
N GLY A 84 2.57 -5.87 -0.85
CA GLY A 84 2.83 -5.28 -2.15
C GLY A 84 4.30 -5.38 -2.56
N SER A 85 5.25 -5.01 -1.70
CA SER A 85 6.68 -5.06 -2.05
C SER A 85 7.17 -6.50 -2.24
N LEU A 86 6.73 -7.41 -1.36
CA LEU A 86 7.08 -8.83 -1.48
C LEU A 86 6.56 -9.42 -2.79
N GLY A 87 5.27 -9.22 -3.10
CA GLY A 87 4.65 -9.71 -4.33
C GLY A 87 5.27 -9.11 -5.58
N PHE A 88 5.61 -7.82 -5.55
CA PHE A 88 6.26 -7.13 -6.68
C PHE A 88 7.67 -7.68 -6.94
N ILE A 89 8.51 -7.82 -5.90
CA ILE A 89 9.87 -8.32 -6.03
C ILE A 89 9.87 -9.76 -6.54
N LEU A 90 9.01 -10.63 -5.97
CA LEU A 90 8.89 -12.02 -6.40
C LEU A 90 8.39 -12.12 -7.84
N GLY A 91 7.34 -11.37 -8.20
CA GLY A 91 6.78 -11.39 -9.55
C GLY A 91 7.79 -10.91 -10.60
N MET A 92 8.50 -9.80 -10.33
CA MET A 92 9.53 -9.29 -11.22
C MET A 92 10.72 -10.25 -11.33
N ALA A 93 11.15 -10.86 -10.22
CA ALA A 93 12.23 -11.85 -10.23
C ALA A 93 11.87 -13.07 -11.10
N ILE A 94 10.65 -13.61 -10.96
CA ILE A 94 10.17 -14.73 -11.79
C ILE A 94 10.13 -14.33 -13.26
N LEU A 95 9.64 -13.14 -13.61
CA LEU A 95 9.65 -12.64 -14.99
C LEU A 95 11.05 -12.60 -15.60
N PHE A 96 12.03 -12.04 -14.87
CA PHE A 96 13.41 -11.96 -15.37
C PHE A 96 14.09 -13.32 -15.47
N ILE A 97 13.81 -14.25 -14.56
CA ILE A 97 14.35 -15.62 -14.60
C ILE A 97 13.79 -16.36 -15.82
N LEU A 98 12.47 -16.34 -16.03
CA LEU A 98 11.81 -17.08 -17.12
C LEU A 98 11.98 -16.42 -18.49
N LEU A 99 12.53 -15.19 -18.55
CA LEU A 99 12.90 -14.54 -19.80
C LEU A 99 13.97 -15.34 -20.56
N ARG A 100 14.87 -16.03 -19.84
CA ARG A 100 15.96 -16.83 -20.43
C ARG A 100 15.50 -18.16 -21.03
N GLY A 101 14.28 -18.60 -20.72
CA GLY A 101 13.74 -19.89 -21.16
C GLY A 101 12.96 -20.60 -20.06
N PRO A 102 12.40 -21.79 -20.38
CA PRO A 102 11.68 -22.59 -19.40
C PRO A 102 12.64 -23.12 -18.35
N VAL A 103 12.22 -23.09 -17.08
CA VAL A 103 13.03 -23.57 -15.95
C VAL A 103 12.44 -24.86 -15.43
N LEU A 104 13.30 -25.87 -15.22
CA LEU A 104 12.91 -27.10 -14.54
C LEU A 104 12.89 -26.85 -13.03
N PHE A 105 11.71 -26.89 -12.43
CA PHE A 105 11.54 -26.71 -11.00
C PHE A 105 10.51 -27.72 -10.47
N LEU A 106 10.85 -28.45 -9.40
CA LEU A 106 10.03 -29.54 -8.84
C LEU A 106 9.64 -30.61 -9.88
N GLY A 107 10.56 -30.95 -10.79
CA GLY A 107 10.33 -31.98 -11.82
C GLY A 107 9.32 -31.59 -12.91
N ARG A 108 8.90 -30.32 -12.96
CA ARG A 108 8.01 -29.79 -14.01
C ARG A 108 8.66 -28.60 -14.70
N TYR A 109 8.38 -28.46 -15.99
CA TYR A 109 8.81 -27.30 -16.77
C TYR A 109 7.86 -26.14 -16.51
N TRP A 110 8.42 -25.05 -15.98
CA TRP A 110 7.69 -23.80 -15.79
C TRP A 110 8.01 -22.87 -16.94
N ASP A 111 6.96 -22.51 -17.68
CA ASP A 111 7.07 -21.74 -18.91
C ASP A 111 6.19 -20.47 -18.88
N PHE A 112 5.75 -19.96 -20.03
CA PHE A 112 5.04 -18.70 -20.21
C PHE A 112 3.77 -18.57 -19.36
N HIS A 113 3.09 -19.68 -19.01
CA HIS A 113 1.95 -19.64 -18.09
C HIS A 113 2.32 -19.05 -16.72
N LEU A 114 3.49 -19.41 -16.18
CA LEU A 114 3.97 -18.82 -14.93
C LEU A 114 4.39 -17.36 -15.12
N MET A 115 4.92 -17.00 -16.29
CA MET A 115 5.22 -15.60 -16.60
C MET A 115 3.96 -14.73 -16.62
N PHE A 116 2.85 -15.21 -17.17
CA PHE A 116 1.57 -14.50 -17.12
C PHE A 116 1.12 -14.26 -15.68
N PHE A 117 1.17 -15.30 -14.84
CA PHE A 117 0.85 -15.18 -13.43
C PHE A 117 1.76 -14.16 -12.74
N ALA A 118 3.07 -14.27 -12.94
CA ALA A 118 4.06 -13.36 -12.37
C ALA A 118 3.86 -11.90 -12.84
N SER A 119 3.48 -11.68 -14.10
CA SER A 119 3.14 -10.36 -14.64
C SER A 119 1.92 -9.76 -13.92
N VAL A 120 0.82 -10.51 -13.84
CA VAL A 120 -0.39 -10.04 -13.17
C VAL A 120 -0.13 -9.77 -11.69
N THR A 121 0.58 -10.68 -10.99
CA THR A 121 0.97 -10.48 -9.59
C THR A 121 1.83 -9.24 -9.42
N SER A 122 2.79 -8.98 -10.33
CA SER A 122 3.63 -7.77 -10.28
C SER A 122 2.79 -6.51 -10.43
N ILE A 123 1.88 -6.47 -11.41
CA ILE A 123 1.00 -5.32 -11.67
C ILE A 123 0.09 -5.05 -10.46
N LEU A 124 -0.57 -6.09 -9.94
CA LEU A 124 -1.45 -5.95 -8.78
C LEU A 124 -0.69 -5.50 -7.53
N SER A 125 0.50 -6.08 -7.30
CA SER A 125 1.35 -5.72 -6.18
C SER A 125 1.81 -4.26 -6.27
N TYR A 126 2.19 -3.81 -7.47
CA TYR A 126 2.54 -2.41 -7.72
C TYR A 126 1.34 -1.47 -7.49
N GLN A 127 0.14 -1.87 -7.90
CA GLN A 127 -1.09 -1.12 -7.65
C GLN A 127 -1.40 -0.99 -6.15
N ILE A 128 -1.21 -2.06 -5.38
CA ILE A 128 -1.38 -2.06 -3.91
C ILE A 128 -0.39 -1.08 -3.26
N ILE A 129 0.88 -1.10 -3.70
CA ILE A 129 1.89 -0.15 -3.20
C ILE A 129 1.47 1.30 -3.50
N ASN A 130 1.08 1.60 -4.75
CA ASN A 130 0.65 2.95 -5.15
C ASN A 130 -0.56 3.42 -4.33
N LEU A 131 -1.56 2.56 -4.15
CA LEU A 131 -2.73 2.85 -3.32
C LEU A 131 -2.32 3.10 -1.86
N GLY A 132 -1.39 2.32 -1.33
CA GLY A 132 -0.82 2.52 0.01
C GLY A 132 -0.15 3.88 0.18
N ILE A 133 0.69 4.29 -0.78
CA ILE A 133 1.33 5.62 -0.77
C ILE A 133 0.27 6.73 -0.80
N CYS A 134 -0.75 6.59 -1.65
CA CYS A 134 -1.83 7.57 -1.78
C CYS A 134 -2.66 7.68 -0.49
N ALA A 135 -3.09 6.54 0.05
CA ALA A 135 -3.87 6.46 1.29
C ALA A 135 -3.09 7.02 2.48
N HIS A 136 -1.80 6.68 2.57
CA HIS A 136 -0.94 7.19 3.64
C HIS A 136 -0.74 8.71 3.54
N THR A 137 -0.44 9.21 2.35
CA THR A 137 -0.29 10.67 2.10
C THR A 137 -1.57 11.42 2.46
N TYR A 138 -2.74 10.86 2.12
CA TYR A 138 -4.03 11.40 2.49
C TYR A 138 -4.27 11.38 4.01
N ALA A 139 -3.94 10.28 4.69
CA ALA A 139 -4.13 10.14 6.13
C ALA A 139 -3.29 11.15 6.93
N ILE A 140 -2.04 11.37 6.52
CA ILE A 140 -1.15 12.38 7.11
C ILE A 140 -1.69 13.79 6.89
N ARG A 141 -2.28 14.05 5.71
CA ARG A 141 -2.88 15.36 5.38
C ARG A 141 -4.09 15.69 6.24
N GLN A 142 -4.92 14.70 6.53
CA GLN A 142 -6.07 14.86 7.43
C GLN A 142 -5.67 14.86 8.91
N GLY A 143 -4.41 14.53 9.24
CA GLY A 143 -3.91 14.50 10.61
C GLY A 143 -4.27 13.22 11.37
N PHE A 144 -4.71 12.16 10.68
CA PHE A 144 -4.97 10.85 11.29
C PHE A 144 -3.68 10.17 11.76
N ILE A 145 -2.58 10.34 11.02
CA ILE A 145 -1.30 9.67 11.28
C ILE A 145 -0.19 10.72 11.37
N ARG A 146 0.72 10.57 12.32
CA ARG A 146 1.93 11.41 12.41
C ARG A 146 2.96 10.98 11.38
N TYR A 147 3.83 11.90 11.00
CA TYR A 147 4.97 11.61 10.14
C TYR A 147 5.84 10.52 10.75
N ASP A 148 5.88 9.36 10.10
CA ASP A 148 6.86 8.30 10.33
C ASP A 148 8.14 8.55 9.48
N PRO A 149 9.27 7.88 9.79
CA PRO A 149 10.53 8.06 9.06
C PRO A 149 10.42 7.80 7.55
N PHE A 150 9.59 6.84 7.13
CA PHE A 150 9.38 6.52 5.72
C PHE A 150 8.64 7.64 5.00
N THR A 151 7.61 8.21 5.63
CA THR A 151 6.93 9.41 5.11
C THR A 151 7.86 10.60 4.99
N LEU A 152 8.69 10.85 5.99
CA LEU A 152 9.66 11.95 5.95
C LEU A 152 10.66 11.77 4.82
N PHE A 153 11.13 10.54 4.60
CA PHE A 153 11.98 10.19 3.46
C PHE A 153 11.24 10.42 2.14
N PHE A 154 10.03 9.86 2.00
CA PHE A 154 9.22 9.97 0.78
C PHE A 154 8.93 11.43 0.45
N LYS A 155 8.48 12.24 1.42
CA LYS A 155 8.23 13.67 1.26
C LYS A 155 9.47 14.46 0.82
N ARG A 156 10.66 14.11 1.32
CA ARG A 156 11.91 14.80 0.97
C ARG A 156 12.43 14.43 -0.42
N ARG A 157 12.19 13.20 -0.86
CA ARG A 157 12.75 12.66 -2.11
C ARG A 157 11.76 12.72 -3.28
N PHE A 158 10.47 12.70 -3.00
CA PHE A 158 9.42 12.74 -3.99
C PHE A 158 9.27 14.15 -4.57
N SER A 159 9.33 14.21 -5.88
CA SER A 159 9.01 15.38 -6.69
C SER A 159 8.26 14.87 -7.92
N LEU A 160 7.23 15.58 -8.36
CA LEU A 160 6.39 15.19 -9.49
C LEU A 160 7.24 14.88 -10.73
N GLU A 161 8.23 15.72 -10.99
CA GLU A 161 9.14 15.64 -12.13
C GLU A 161 9.93 14.33 -12.13
N ARG A 162 10.50 13.94 -10.97
CA ARG A 162 11.22 12.67 -10.83
C ARG A 162 10.30 11.46 -11.05
N GLY A 163 9.07 11.52 -10.54
CA GLY A 163 8.09 10.45 -10.74
C GLY A 163 7.68 10.27 -12.20
N ILE A 164 7.46 11.39 -12.91
CA ILE A 164 7.17 11.40 -14.35
C ILE A 164 8.37 10.86 -15.14
N VAL A 165 9.59 11.35 -14.85
CA VAL A 165 10.81 10.90 -15.55
C VAL A 165 11.05 9.41 -15.35
N LEU A 166 10.91 8.90 -14.11
CA LEU A 166 11.04 7.47 -13.82
C LEU A 166 9.99 6.64 -14.56
N GLY A 167 8.72 7.04 -14.48
CA GLY A 167 7.62 6.35 -15.16
C GLY A 167 7.76 6.37 -16.68
N ALA A 168 8.15 7.51 -17.24
CA ALA A 168 8.40 7.67 -18.67
C ALA A 168 9.59 6.81 -19.14
N ALA A 169 10.68 6.75 -18.38
CA ALA A 169 11.82 5.88 -18.71
C ALA A 169 11.41 4.41 -18.76
N ILE A 170 10.67 3.92 -17.76
CA ILE A 170 10.16 2.54 -17.74
C ILE A 170 9.20 2.28 -18.91
N PHE A 171 8.29 3.24 -19.16
CA PHE A 171 7.33 3.14 -20.27
C PHE A 171 8.05 3.08 -21.62
N ILE A 172 9.04 3.95 -21.86
CA ILE A 172 9.81 3.99 -23.10
C ILE A 172 10.56 2.68 -23.32
N VAL A 173 11.15 2.09 -22.29
CA VAL A 173 11.81 0.77 -22.40
C VAL A 173 10.80 -0.31 -22.84
N GLY A 174 9.63 -0.38 -22.19
CA GLY A 174 8.58 -1.31 -22.59
C GLY A 174 8.07 -1.04 -24.02
N PHE A 175 7.94 0.24 -24.38
CA PHE A 175 7.49 0.66 -25.71
C PHE A 175 8.48 0.26 -26.81
N ILE A 176 9.78 0.47 -26.61
CA ILE A 176 10.82 0.09 -27.57
C ILE A 176 10.81 -1.42 -27.81
N ILE A 177 10.68 -2.22 -26.76
CA ILE A 177 10.64 -3.69 -26.88
C ILE A 177 9.39 -4.10 -27.68
N THR A 178 8.21 -3.56 -27.33
CA THR A 178 6.97 -3.86 -28.06
C THR A 178 7.05 -3.41 -29.52
N LEU A 179 7.61 -2.23 -29.78
CA LEU A 179 7.79 -1.70 -31.13
C LEU A 179 8.73 -2.59 -31.95
N PHE A 180 9.84 -3.05 -31.35
CA PHE A 180 10.76 -3.98 -32.01
C PHE A 180 10.08 -5.30 -32.38
N ILE A 181 9.31 -5.88 -31.46
CA ILE A 181 8.53 -7.10 -31.71
C ILE A 181 7.51 -6.88 -32.83
N PHE A 182 6.83 -5.74 -32.83
CA PHE A 182 5.87 -5.37 -33.86
C PHE A 182 6.53 -5.20 -35.24
N LEU A 183 7.67 -4.52 -35.30
CA LEU A 183 8.44 -4.35 -36.54
C LEU A 183 8.97 -5.69 -37.07
N GLU A 184 9.43 -6.59 -36.19
CA GLU A 184 9.82 -7.95 -36.57
C GLU A 184 8.65 -8.71 -37.21
N TRP A 185 7.47 -8.66 -36.58
CA TRP A 185 6.26 -9.27 -37.09
C TRP A 185 5.81 -8.67 -38.43
N PHE A 186 5.87 -7.35 -38.56
CA PHE A 186 5.57 -6.63 -39.79
C PHE A 186 6.50 -7.03 -40.94
N SER A 187 7.81 -7.13 -40.67
CA SER A 187 8.82 -7.54 -41.66
C SER A 187 8.64 -8.96 -42.16
N LYS A 188 8.02 -9.83 -41.36
CA LYS A 188 7.69 -11.22 -41.69
C LYS A 188 6.33 -11.36 -42.39
N HIS A 189 5.80 -10.29 -42.96
CA HIS A 189 4.46 -10.26 -43.60
C HIS A 189 3.35 -10.78 -42.69
N PHE A 190 3.43 -10.48 -41.39
CA PHE A 190 2.48 -10.93 -40.38
C PHE A 190 2.45 -12.46 -40.15
N GLY A 191 3.55 -13.15 -40.47
CA GLY A 191 3.74 -14.58 -40.20
C GLY A 191 3.86 -14.94 -38.71
N SER A 192 4.33 -16.16 -38.42
CA SER A 192 4.45 -16.66 -37.04
C SER A 192 5.51 -15.89 -36.23
N LEU A 193 5.15 -15.55 -34.99
CA LEU A 193 5.97 -14.76 -34.07
C LEU A 193 6.15 -15.51 -32.75
N TYR A 194 7.39 -15.88 -32.44
CA TYR A 194 7.75 -16.64 -31.24
C TYR A 194 8.46 -15.76 -30.20
N ARG A 195 7.90 -14.58 -29.91
CA ARG A 195 8.42 -13.57 -28.96
C ARG A 195 7.50 -13.35 -27.75
N ILE A 196 6.87 -14.43 -27.28
CA ILE A 196 5.83 -14.35 -26.24
C ILE A 196 6.41 -13.85 -24.90
N ARG A 197 7.60 -14.32 -24.52
CA ARG A 197 8.24 -13.97 -23.24
C ARG A 197 8.58 -12.49 -23.16
N GLU A 198 9.19 -11.96 -24.22
CA GLU A 198 9.56 -10.55 -24.34
C GLU A 198 8.31 -9.67 -24.39
N SER A 199 7.25 -10.13 -25.06
CA SER A 199 5.97 -9.42 -25.11
C SER A 199 5.35 -9.29 -23.72
N ILE A 200 5.35 -10.37 -22.91
CA ILE A 200 4.81 -10.31 -21.54
C ILE A 200 5.56 -9.26 -20.73
N LEU A 201 6.91 -9.30 -20.72
CA LEU A 201 7.72 -8.35 -19.98
C LEU A 201 7.49 -6.90 -20.46
N ALA A 202 7.48 -6.68 -21.78
CA ALA A 202 7.29 -5.37 -22.37
C ALA A 202 5.95 -4.75 -21.97
N MET A 203 4.87 -5.54 -22.01
CA MET A 203 3.54 -5.11 -21.59
C MET A 203 3.48 -4.83 -20.08
N THR A 204 4.13 -5.64 -19.25
CA THR A 204 4.24 -5.38 -17.80
C THR A 204 4.93 -4.03 -17.54
N LEU A 205 6.05 -3.75 -18.22
CA LEU A 205 6.79 -2.50 -18.07
C LEU A 205 5.97 -1.29 -18.56
N LEU A 206 5.26 -1.41 -19.68
CA LEU A 206 4.35 -0.37 -20.17
C LEU A 206 3.30 0.01 -19.11
N ILE A 207 2.64 -0.99 -18.52
CA ILE A 207 1.61 -0.77 -17.50
C ILE A 207 2.22 -0.13 -16.24
N ILE A 208 3.34 -0.65 -15.73
CA ILE A 208 4.02 -0.10 -14.54
C ILE A 208 4.46 1.35 -14.81
N GLY A 209 5.08 1.62 -15.95
CA GLY A 209 5.53 2.96 -16.33
C GLY A 209 4.37 3.96 -16.35
N LEU A 210 3.26 3.60 -17.00
CA LEU A 210 2.07 4.43 -17.08
C LEU A 210 1.43 4.66 -15.70
N GLN A 211 1.29 3.60 -14.89
CA GLN A 211 0.79 3.69 -13.52
C GLN A 211 1.65 4.61 -12.65
N THR A 212 2.98 4.59 -12.84
CA THR A 212 3.92 5.46 -12.12
C THR A 212 3.68 6.94 -12.44
N ILE A 213 3.46 7.26 -13.71
CA ILE A 213 3.19 8.63 -14.17
C ILE A 213 1.89 9.14 -13.51
N PHE A 214 0.78 8.41 -13.65
CA PHE A 214 -0.51 8.83 -13.09
C PHE A 214 -0.50 8.86 -11.56
N SER A 215 0.14 7.91 -10.90
CA SER A 215 0.28 7.91 -9.44
C SER A 215 1.08 9.13 -8.97
N SER A 216 2.10 9.55 -9.72
CA SER A 216 2.88 10.74 -9.40
C SER A 216 2.05 12.02 -9.47
N PHE A 217 1.20 12.16 -10.49
CA PHE A 217 0.23 13.26 -10.58
C PHE A 217 -0.76 13.25 -9.42
N PHE A 218 -1.32 12.09 -9.09
CA PHE A 218 -2.30 11.97 -8.01
C PHE A 218 -1.70 12.34 -6.65
N ILE A 219 -0.49 11.86 -6.36
CA ILE A 219 0.23 12.21 -5.12
C ILE A 219 0.51 13.72 -5.08
N SER A 220 0.96 14.31 -6.19
CA SER A 220 1.18 15.77 -6.26
C SER A 220 -0.10 16.57 -5.98
N LEU A 221 -1.24 16.10 -6.49
CA LEU A 221 -2.55 16.71 -6.21
C LEU A 221 -2.91 16.64 -4.72
N LEU A 222 -2.62 15.55 -4.03
CA LEU A 222 -2.80 15.45 -2.57
C LEU A 222 -1.90 16.43 -1.81
N PHE A 223 -0.74 16.80 -2.38
CA PHE A 223 0.15 17.80 -1.83
C PHE A 223 -0.25 19.25 -2.13
N LEU A 224 -1.18 19.51 -3.06
CA LEU A 224 -1.67 20.87 -3.30
C LEU A 224 -2.35 21.41 -2.03
N ARG A 225 -1.94 22.62 -1.62
CA ARG A 225 -2.44 23.27 -0.41
C ARG A 225 -3.74 23.99 -0.76
N LYS A 226 -4.86 23.58 -0.18
CA LYS A 226 -6.08 24.40 -0.22
C LYS A 226 -5.77 25.70 0.52
N LYS A 227 -5.65 26.82 -0.20
CA LYS A 227 -5.54 28.15 0.39
C LYS A 227 -6.81 28.34 1.22
N ARG A 228 -6.69 28.29 2.55
CA ARG A 228 -7.83 28.52 3.45
C ARG A 228 -8.25 29.96 3.21
N LYS A 229 -9.38 30.17 2.51
CA LYS A 229 -10.06 31.46 2.52
C LYS A 229 -10.47 31.67 3.98
N TYR A 230 -9.83 32.61 4.65
CA TYR A 230 -10.33 33.15 5.90
C TYR A 230 -11.67 33.80 5.56
N LEU A 231 -12.76 33.24 6.12
CA LEU A 231 -14.04 33.91 6.31
C LEU A 231 -14.18 34.08 7.83
#